data_AF-A0A9P0KMD4-F1
#
_entry.id   AF-A0A9P0KMD4-F1
#
_cell.length_a   1.000
_cell.length_b   1.000
_cell.length_c   1.000
_cell.angle_alpha   90.00
_cell.angle_beta   90.00
_cell.angle_gamma   90.00
#
_symmetry.space_group_name_H-M   'P 1'
#
loop_
_entity.id
_entity.type
_entity.pdbx_description
1 polymer ?
#
loop_
_entity_poly.entity_id
_entity_poly.type
_entity_poly.pdbx_seq_one_letter_code
_entity_poly.pdbx_strand_id
1 'polypeptide(L)'
;MSSASTQNSATKLTSGSPSSQDDKTLSPSQLGALEVWTRINVDSVALTQWNKNLRTWLSQTIIERLVGEFDLINESLDKHGLSDIKIGRVGLERLRKTAQMVPVSQYIPSLGTLLPFLEVTTNQEYLVKRIRELAKGGCMSEFKWNGGGSYNEKPWNESLPTDCKIVMHLLATYLDTQLMPLPNMPDTKAFSGHYYIKMTDTMPQLKPNSLFIQEVSEKLPHYRVVVGEKVYEMVKGYNNLFHSILFFLYHVNKMEQGMLGRVNLGRAGLNMLWIIDQ
;
A
#
# COMPACT_ATOMS: atom_id res chain seq x y z
N MET A 1 -71.32 5.42 15.80
CA MET A 1 -70.64 6.09 16.91
C MET A 1 -69.77 5.07 17.63
N SER A 2 -68.48 5.04 17.32
CA SER A 2 -67.43 4.61 18.25
C SER A 2 -66.10 5.03 17.65
N SER A 3 -65.31 5.74 18.44
CA SER A 3 -64.09 6.44 18.07
C SER A 3 -62.91 5.84 18.81
N ALA A 4 -61.84 5.53 18.09
CA ALA A 4 -60.46 5.30 18.56
C ALA A 4 -59.63 5.03 17.29
N SER A 5 -58.38 5.42 17.09
CA SER A 5 -57.40 6.20 17.85
C SER A 5 -56.20 6.36 16.90
N THR A 6 -55.65 7.57 16.87
CA THR A 6 -54.47 8.03 16.12
C THR A 6 -53.22 7.20 16.40
N GLN A 7 -52.33 7.02 15.41
CA GLN A 7 -50.88 7.21 15.59
C GLN A 7 -50.12 7.32 14.26
N ASN A 8 -49.58 8.52 14.02
CA ASN A 8 -48.56 8.84 13.02
C ASN A 8 -47.19 8.34 13.50
N SER A 9 -46.47 7.60 12.66
CA SER A 9 -45.06 7.25 12.85
C SER A 9 -44.17 8.20 12.05
N ALA A 10 -43.67 9.24 12.73
CA ALA A 10 -42.59 10.09 12.25
C ALA A 10 -41.26 9.58 12.83
N THR A 11 -40.43 8.94 12.00
CA THR A 11 -39.09 8.49 12.41
C THR A 11 -38.12 9.66 12.31
N LYS A 12 -37.76 10.21 13.47
CA LYS A 12 -36.85 11.33 13.66
C LYS A 12 -35.40 10.87 13.44
N LEU A 13 -34.74 11.45 12.43
CA LEU A 13 -33.29 11.41 12.24
C LEU A 13 -32.61 11.99 13.48
N THR A 14 -31.67 11.24 14.08
CA THR A 14 -30.71 11.79 15.03
C THR A 14 -29.30 11.57 14.51
N SER A 15 -28.65 12.69 14.20
CA SER A 15 -27.22 12.83 13.97
C SER A 15 -26.46 12.62 15.28
N GLY A 16 -25.52 11.68 15.30
CA GLY A 16 -24.58 11.49 16.40
C GLY A 16 -23.21 11.11 15.89
N SER A 17 -22.25 12.03 15.98
CA SER A 17 -20.82 11.74 15.84
C SER A 17 -20.37 10.85 17.01
N PRO A 18 -19.57 9.78 16.81
CA PRO A 18 -19.02 9.05 17.94
C PRO A 18 -17.74 9.73 18.41
N SER A 19 -17.84 10.43 19.54
CA SER A 19 -16.71 10.74 20.40
C SER A 19 -16.16 9.48 21.04
N SER A 20 -14.84 9.40 21.04
CA SER A 20 -13.95 8.40 21.63
C SER A 20 -14.24 8.05 23.09
N GLN A 21 -14.56 6.78 23.36
CA GLN A 21 -14.17 6.00 24.54
C GLN A 21 -14.67 4.56 24.36
N ASP A 22 -13.79 3.68 23.89
CA ASP A 22 -13.99 2.23 23.89
C ASP A 22 -12.75 1.64 24.59
N ASP A 23 -12.87 1.37 25.89
CA ASP A 23 -11.85 0.69 26.68
C ASP A 23 -11.85 -0.80 26.29
N LYS A 24 -11.24 -1.12 25.14
CA LYS A 24 -11.10 -2.48 24.65
C LYS A 24 -9.86 -3.11 25.26
N THR A 25 -10.07 -4.00 26.23
CA THR A 25 -9.05 -4.94 26.69
C THR A 25 -8.47 -5.67 25.49
N LEU A 26 -7.17 -5.51 25.24
CA LEU A 26 -6.49 -6.09 24.09
C LEU A 26 -6.55 -7.63 24.19
N SER A 27 -6.90 -8.28 23.07
CA SER A 27 -6.88 -9.75 23.01
C SER A 27 -5.45 -10.30 23.17
N PRO A 28 -5.26 -11.57 23.61
CA PRO A 28 -3.93 -12.18 23.76
C PRO A 28 -3.08 -12.13 22.49
N SER A 29 -3.72 -12.24 21.32
CA SER A 29 -3.04 -12.11 20.02
C SER A 29 -2.55 -10.69 19.72
N GLN A 30 -3.27 -9.66 20.16
CA GLN A 30 -2.85 -8.27 20.02
C GLN A 30 -1.74 -7.92 21.00
N LEU A 31 -1.81 -8.43 22.23
CA LEU A 31 -0.74 -8.33 23.23
C LEU A 31 0.56 -8.96 22.71
N GLY A 32 0.51 -10.19 22.21
CA GLY A 32 1.68 -10.86 21.64
C GLY A 32 2.29 -10.14 20.44
N ALA A 33 1.48 -9.46 19.62
CA ALA A 33 1.96 -8.66 18.50
C ALA A 33 2.58 -7.32 18.93
N LEU A 34 2.12 -6.72 20.04
CA LEU A 34 2.75 -5.55 20.66
C LEU A 34 4.07 -5.92 21.35
N GLU A 35 4.14 -7.10 21.97
CA GLU A 35 5.38 -7.61 22.59
C GLU A 35 6.53 -7.71 21.59
N VAL A 36 6.26 -7.91 20.29
CA VAL A 36 7.30 -7.94 19.26
C VAL A 36 8.14 -6.66 19.27
N TRP A 37 7.50 -5.50 19.42
CA TRP A 37 8.17 -4.19 19.49
C TRP A 37 8.90 -3.99 20.82
N THR A 38 8.27 -4.38 21.93
CA THR A 38 8.87 -4.29 23.26
C THR A 38 10.16 -5.12 23.36
N ARG A 39 10.19 -6.32 22.76
CA ARG A 39 11.38 -7.20 22.76
C ARG A 39 12.59 -6.60 22.04
N ILE A 40 12.37 -5.63 21.14
CA ILE A 40 13.43 -4.92 20.43
C ILE A 40 13.62 -3.48 20.95
N ASN A 41 13.10 -3.17 22.14
CA ASN A 41 13.19 -1.86 22.80
C ASN A 41 12.62 -0.70 21.96
N VAL A 42 11.56 -0.96 21.20
CA VAL A 42 10.79 0.08 20.52
C VAL A 42 9.51 0.33 21.31
N ASP A 43 9.40 1.51 21.91
CA ASP A 43 8.21 1.92 22.66
C ASP A 43 7.07 2.40 21.74
N SER A 44 5.90 2.64 22.33
CA SER A 44 4.72 3.07 21.61
C SER A 44 4.82 4.48 21.02
N VAL A 45 5.63 5.36 21.61
CA VAL A 45 5.83 6.74 21.15
C VAL A 45 6.68 6.71 19.89
N ALA A 46 7.80 6.00 19.92
CA ALA A 46 8.66 5.76 18.77
C ALA A 46 7.87 5.09 17.63
N LEU A 47 7.10 4.03 17.93
CA LEU A 47 6.32 3.34 16.91
C LEU A 47 5.25 4.24 16.26
N THR A 48 4.62 5.12 17.05
CA THR A 48 3.65 6.11 16.52
C THR A 48 4.34 7.09 15.58
N GLN A 49 5.53 7.58 15.96
CA GLN A 49 6.32 8.48 15.12
C GLN A 49 6.78 7.79 13.84
N TRP A 50 7.26 6.55 13.93
CA TRP A 50 7.66 5.74 12.77
C TRP A 50 6.48 5.50 11.82
N ASN A 51 5.29 5.25 12.34
CA ASN A 51 4.08 5.11 11.53
C ASN A 51 3.76 6.41 10.77
N LYS A 52 3.82 7.56 11.45
CA LYS A 52 3.67 8.88 10.80
C LYS A 52 4.73 9.10 9.72
N ASN A 53 5.99 8.81 10.01
CA ASN A 53 7.10 8.96 9.08
C ASN A 53 6.90 8.07 7.84
N LEU A 54 6.56 6.80 8.03
CA LEU A 54 6.31 5.85 6.94
C LEU A 54 5.16 6.34 6.05
N ARG A 55 4.06 6.80 6.66
CA ARG A 55 2.91 7.29 5.89
C ARG A 55 3.25 8.54 5.09
N THR A 56 4.05 9.44 5.68
CA THR A 56 4.54 10.64 5.00
C THR A 56 5.45 10.27 3.84
N TRP A 57 6.38 9.35 4.06
CA TRP A 57 7.30 8.87 3.04
C TRP A 57 6.56 8.19 1.87
N LEU A 58 5.60 7.30 2.16
CA LEU A 58 4.77 6.65 1.14
C LEU A 58 3.99 7.68 0.31
N SER A 59 3.35 8.65 0.97
CA SER A 59 2.58 9.71 0.31
C SER A 59 3.47 10.51 -0.63
N GLN A 60 4.55 11.11 -0.12
CA GLN A 60 5.35 12.08 -0.85
C GLN A 60 6.29 11.44 -1.87
N THR A 61 6.84 10.25 -1.57
CA THR A 61 7.86 9.61 -2.42
C THR A 61 7.23 8.80 -3.54
N ILE A 62 6.07 8.19 -3.29
CA ILE A 62 5.43 7.27 -4.23
C ILE A 62 4.12 7.85 -4.74
N ILE A 63 3.14 8.05 -3.86
CA ILE A 63 1.75 8.25 -4.27
C ILE A 63 1.55 9.61 -4.96
N GLU A 64 2.05 10.71 -4.37
CA GLU A 64 1.94 12.06 -4.93
C GLU A 64 2.71 12.19 -6.25
N ARG A 65 3.92 11.61 -6.32
CA ARG A 65 4.71 11.59 -7.57
C ARG A 65 3.99 10.81 -8.66
N LEU A 66 3.40 9.68 -8.32
CA LEU A 66 2.64 8.87 -9.26
C LEU A 66 1.41 9.62 -9.80
N VAL A 67 0.71 10.36 -8.93
CA VAL A 67 -0.39 11.24 -9.36
C VAL A 67 0.10 12.32 -10.32
N GLY A 68 1.23 12.96 -10.01
CA GLY A 68 1.86 13.93 -10.92
C GLY A 68 2.23 13.32 -12.28
N GLU A 69 2.81 12.12 -12.29
CA GLU A 69 3.12 11.39 -13.52
C GLU A 69 1.86 11.04 -14.33
N PHE A 70 0.74 10.69 -13.67
CA PHE A 70 -0.53 10.48 -14.38
C PHE A 70 -0.96 11.73 -15.16
N ASP A 71 -0.83 12.90 -14.53
CA ASP A 71 -1.22 14.17 -15.14
C ASP A 71 -0.28 14.55 -16.29
N LEU A 72 1.04 14.45 -16.07
CA LEU A 72 2.04 14.72 -17.11
C LEU A 72 1.89 13.81 -18.34
N ILE A 73 1.69 12.51 -18.13
CA ILE A 73 1.48 11.56 -19.23
C ILE A 73 0.17 11.85 -19.95
N ASN A 74 -0.92 12.10 -19.22
CA ASN A 74 -2.21 12.42 -19.84
C ASN A 74 -2.12 13.69 -20.67
N GLU A 75 -1.49 14.76 -20.18
CA GLU A 75 -1.25 15.99 -20.95
C GLU A 75 -0.39 15.74 -22.18
N SER A 76 0.65 14.90 -22.07
CA SER A 76 1.51 14.58 -23.21
C SER A 76 0.77 13.76 -24.29
N LEU A 77 -0.11 12.85 -23.88
CA LEU A 77 -0.99 12.11 -24.81
C LEU A 77 -1.94 13.07 -25.56
N ASP A 78 -2.52 14.08 -24.88
CA ASP A 78 -3.34 15.09 -25.56
C ASP A 78 -2.54 15.87 -26.61
N LYS A 79 -1.34 16.34 -26.24
CA LYS A 79 -0.47 17.14 -27.11
C LYS A 79 -0.09 16.39 -28.40
N HIS A 80 -0.09 15.06 -28.37
CA HIS A 80 0.21 14.21 -29.52
C HIS A 80 -1.04 13.61 -30.18
N GLY A 81 -2.23 14.13 -29.88
CA GLY A 81 -3.48 13.73 -30.54
C GLY A 81 -4.10 12.42 -30.05
N LEU A 82 -3.66 11.89 -28.91
CA LEU A 82 -4.14 10.65 -28.29
C LEU A 82 -5.08 10.93 -27.11
N SER A 83 -5.98 11.91 -27.25
CA SER A 83 -6.81 12.41 -26.16
C SER A 83 -7.86 11.42 -25.66
N ASP A 84 -8.17 10.41 -26.46
CA ASP A 84 -9.05 9.28 -26.12
C ASP A 84 -8.34 8.18 -25.31
N ILE A 85 -7.02 8.29 -25.13
CA ILE A 85 -6.20 7.37 -24.34
C ILE A 85 -5.73 8.09 -23.09
N LYS A 86 -6.33 7.75 -21.95
CA LYS A 86 -6.02 8.36 -20.66
C LYS A 86 -5.84 7.34 -19.56
N ILE A 87 -4.83 7.55 -18.73
CA ILE A 87 -4.66 6.81 -17.48
C ILE A 87 -5.91 7.02 -16.61
N GLY A 88 -6.52 5.90 -16.19
CA GLY A 88 -7.75 5.90 -15.42
C GLY A 88 -9.04 5.99 -16.25
N ARG A 89 -8.97 6.06 -17.58
CA ARG A 89 -10.17 6.00 -18.45
C ARG A 89 -10.18 4.80 -19.39
N VAL A 90 -9.02 4.40 -19.89
CA VAL A 90 -8.89 3.21 -20.73
C VAL A 90 -8.31 2.04 -19.93
N GLY A 91 -8.57 0.82 -20.40
CA GLY A 91 -8.00 -0.39 -19.80
C GLY A 91 -6.48 -0.47 -19.93
N LEU A 92 -5.84 -1.19 -19.01
CA LEU A 92 -4.38 -1.32 -18.92
C LEU A 92 -3.75 -1.86 -20.21
N GLU A 93 -4.39 -2.83 -20.87
CA GLU A 93 -3.89 -3.39 -22.13
C GLU A 93 -3.85 -2.38 -23.27
N ARG A 94 -4.78 -1.44 -23.29
CA ARG A 94 -4.75 -0.35 -24.27
C ARG A 94 -3.56 0.58 -23.99
N LEU A 95 -3.33 0.94 -22.73
CA LEU A 95 -2.15 1.73 -22.33
C LEU A 95 -0.85 1.02 -22.68
N ARG A 96 -0.78 -0.31 -22.48
CA ARG A 96 0.40 -1.13 -22.80
C ARG A 96 0.71 -1.12 -24.30
N LYS A 97 -0.31 -1.30 -25.14
CA LYS A 97 -0.15 -1.18 -26.60
C LYS A 97 0.29 0.20 -27.02
N THR A 98 -0.27 1.26 -26.42
CA THR A 98 0.12 2.64 -26.69
C THR A 98 1.58 2.89 -26.29
N ALA A 99 2.02 2.42 -25.12
CA ALA A 99 3.40 2.57 -24.66
C ALA A 99 4.44 1.90 -25.59
N GLN A 100 4.03 0.86 -26.33
CA GLN A 100 4.88 0.14 -27.28
C GLN A 100 4.93 0.80 -28.67
N MET A 101 4.08 1.79 -28.95
CA MET A 101 4.17 2.53 -30.21
C MET A 101 5.49 3.32 -30.24
N VAL A 102 6.27 3.14 -31.31
CA VAL A 102 7.61 3.75 -31.44
C VAL A 102 7.61 5.27 -31.20
N PRO A 103 6.64 6.05 -31.72
CA PRO A 103 6.59 7.47 -31.40
C PRO A 103 6.37 7.69 -29.88
N VAL A 104 5.38 7.02 -29.29
CA VAL A 104 5.03 7.18 -27.86
C VAL A 104 6.21 6.85 -26.95
N SER A 105 6.95 5.78 -27.23
CA SER A 105 8.09 5.40 -26.39
C SER A 105 9.23 6.43 -26.43
N GLN A 106 9.31 7.25 -27.49
CA GLN A 106 10.29 8.32 -27.61
C GLN A 106 9.85 9.60 -26.87
N TYR A 107 8.59 10.02 -26.99
CA TYR A 107 8.11 11.28 -26.37
C TYR A 107 7.43 11.10 -25.00
N ILE A 108 7.01 9.88 -24.62
CA ILE A 108 6.48 9.52 -23.29
C ILE A 108 7.12 8.22 -22.79
N PRO A 109 8.46 8.19 -22.58
CA PRO A 109 9.12 7.00 -22.06
C PRO A 109 8.59 6.58 -20.68
N SER A 110 8.10 7.53 -19.87
CA SER A 110 7.57 7.27 -18.53
C SER A 110 6.26 6.45 -18.53
N LEU A 111 5.52 6.41 -19.65
CA LEU A 111 4.29 5.61 -19.74
C LEU A 111 4.60 4.12 -19.51
N GLY A 112 5.64 3.59 -20.16
CA GLY A 112 6.03 2.18 -20.02
C GLY A 112 6.44 1.82 -18.60
N THR A 113 7.21 2.69 -17.94
CA THR A 113 7.66 2.49 -16.56
C THR A 113 6.54 2.64 -15.51
N LEU A 114 5.45 3.33 -15.86
CA LEU A 114 4.32 3.55 -14.98
C LEU A 114 3.31 2.38 -14.99
N LEU A 115 3.21 1.63 -16.09
CA LEU A 115 2.23 0.53 -16.23
C LEU A 115 2.26 -0.49 -15.07
N PRO A 116 3.43 -0.91 -14.53
CA PRO A 116 3.46 -1.85 -13.41
C PRO A 116 2.69 -1.36 -12.16
N PHE A 117 2.62 -0.05 -11.91
CA PHE A 117 1.88 0.51 -10.78
C PHE A 117 0.36 0.37 -10.94
N LEU A 118 -0.12 0.12 -12.16
CA LEU A 118 -1.53 0.00 -12.51
C LEU A 118 -2.04 -1.46 -12.53
N GLU A 119 -1.18 -2.44 -12.24
CA GLU A 119 -1.46 -3.87 -12.39
C GLU A 119 -2.33 -4.49 -11.27
N VAL A 120 -2.61 -3.75 -10.19
CA VAL A 120 -3.34 -4.28 -9.03
C VAL A 120 -4.82 -4.58 -9.30
N THR A 121 -5.43 -3.95 -10.31
CA THR A 121 -6.82 -4.23 -10.71
C THR A 121 -7.06 -3.84 -12.17
N THR A 122 -8.01 -4.51 -12.81
CA THR A 122 -8.48 -4.15 -14.17
C THR A 122 -9.37 -2.91 -14.17
N ASN A 123 -9.95 -2.52 -13.03
CA ASN A 123 -10.76 -1.31 -12.90
C ASN A 123 -9.88 -0.08 -12.73
N GLN A 124 -9.39 0.44 -13.86
CA GLN A 124 -8.44 1.56 -13.92
C GLN A 124 -9.02 2.87 -13.39
N GLU A 125 -10.31 3.13 -13.62
CA GLU A 125 -10.97 4.34 -13.14
C GLU A 125 -11.03 4.37 -11.62
N TYR A 126 -11.44 3.26 -10.99
CA TYR A 126 -11.39 3.11 -9.54
C TYR A 126 -9.97 3.28 -9.01
N LEU A 127 -8.99 2.58 -9.60
CA LEU A 127 -7.61 2.60 -9.12
C LEU A 127 -7.02 4.01 -9.12
N VAL A 128 -7.12 4.73 -10.24
CA VAL A 128 -6.57 6.07 -10.38
C VAL A 128 -7.29 7.06 -9.47
N LYS A 129 -8.63 6.97 -9.35
CA LYS A 129 -9.39 7.75 -8.37
C LYS A 129 -8.89 7.50 -6.96
N ARG A 130 -8.67 6.23 -6.59
CA ARG A 130 -8.25 5.87 -5.24
C ARG A 130 -6.82 6.32 -4.92
N ILE A 131 -5.88 6.17 -5.85
CA ILE A 131 -4.51 6.68 -5.71
C ILE A 131 -4.54 8.20 -5.49
N ARG A 132 -5.36 8.94 -6.23
CA ARG A 132 -5.53 10.40 -6.03
C ARG A 132 -6.13 10.75 -4.67
N GLU A 133 -7.08 9.96 -4.16
CA GLU A 133 -7.63 10.16 -2.82
C GLU A 133 -6.60 9.88 -1.72
N LEU A 134 -5.79 8.82 -1.88
CA LEU A 134 -4.72 8.46 -0.96
C LEU A 134 -3.56 9.49 -0.96
N ALA A 135 -3.35 10.20 -2.08
CA ALA A 135 -2.36 11.28 -2.16
C ALA A 135 -2.74 12.54 -1.36
N LYS A 136 -4.01 12.67 -0.93
CA LYS A 136 -4.46 13.87 -0.21
C LYS A 136 -3.86 13.92 1.20
N GLY A 137 -3.50 15.13 1.62
CA GLY A 137 -3.10 15.43 3.00
C GLY A 137 -1.67 15.03 3.37
N GLY A 138 -0.86 14.50 2.44
CA GLY A 138 0.58 14.25 2.66
C GLY A 138 0.91 13.07 3.59
N CYS A 139 -0.10 12.39 4.15
CA CYS A 139 0.08 11.26 5.07
C CYS A 139 -0.99 10.16 4.89
N MET A 140 -1.62 10.10 3.70
CA MET A 140 -2.72 9.19 3.40
C MET A 140 -3.89 9.30 4.39
N SER A 141 -4.41 10.51 4.64
CA SER A 141 -5.49 10.73 5.62
C SER A 141 -6.76 9.95 5.30
N GLU A 142 -7.01 9.70 4.01
CA GLU A 142 -8.19 8.98 3.51
C GLU A 142 -8.08 7.45 3.61
N PHE A 143 -6.98 6.91 4.12
CA PHE A 143 -6.70 5.46 4.13
C PHE A 143 -7.70 4.65 4.96
N LYS A 144 -8.22 3.56 4.36
CA LYS A 144 -9.18 2.61 4.91
C LYS A 144 -8.65 1.18 4.78
N TRP A 145 -8.10 0.65 5.86
CA TRP A 145 -7.35 -0.62 5.85
C TRP A 145 -8.13 -1.85 5.33
N ASN A 146 -9.42 -1.98 5.63
CA ASN A 146 -10.25 -3.14 5.27
C ASN A 146 -11.25 -2.86 4.15
N GLY A 147 -11.06 -1.80 3.39
CA GLY A 147 -11.94 -1.43 2.30
C GLY A 147 -11.26 -0.45 1.36
N GLY A 148 -12.04 0.40 0.73
CA GLY A 148 -11.53 1.43 -0.17
C GLY A 148 -12.51 2.58 -0.38
N GLY A 149 -12.41 3.22 -1.55
CA GLY A 149 -13.23 4.37 -1.93
C GLY A 149 -14.56 3.97 -2.56
N SER A 150 -15.51 4.89 -2.60
CA SER A 150 -16.71 4.73 -3.44
C SER A 150 -16.32 4.77 -4.93
N TYR A 151 -17.09 4.06 -5.76
CA TYR A 151 -16.91 3.99 -7.21
C TYR A 151 -18.26 3.96 -7.91
N ASN A 152 -18.45 4.80 -8.93
CA ASN A 152 -19.72 4.95 -9.65
C ASN A 152 -20.93 5.08 -8.72
N GLU A 153 -20.81 6.00 -7.76
CA GLU A 153 -21.83 6.31 -6.73
C GLU A 153 -22.17 5.13 -5.79
N LYS A 154 -21.50 3.99 -5.94
CA LYS A 154 -21.67 2.83 -5.07
C LYS A 154 -20.59 2.82 -3.99
N PRO A 155 -20.93 2.35 -2.78
CA PRO A 155 -19.92 2.09 -1.76
C PRO A 155 -18.95 1.00 -2.23
N TRP A 156 -17.75 1.00 -1.65
CA TRP A 156 -16.76 -0.04 -1.88
C TRP A 156 -17.36 -1.43 -1.57
N ASN A 157 -16.95 -2.43 -2.34
CA ASN A 157 -17.25 -3.84 -2.11
C ASN A 157 -16.05 -4.72 -2.51
N GLU A 158 -16.11 -6.00 -2.19
CA GLU A 158 -15.00 -6.96 -2.35
C GLU A 158 -14.53 -7.20 -3.79
N SER A 159 -15.25 -6.72 -4.83
CA SER A 159 -14.77 -6.78 -6.21
C SER A 159 -13.66 -5.77 -6.53
N LEU A 160 -13.43 -4.80 -5.63
CA LEU A 160 -12.42 -3.76 -5.76
C LEU A 160 -11.29 -3.99 -4.73
N PRO A 161 -10.04 -3.68 -5.08
CA PRO A 161 -8.95 -3.83 -4.12
C PRO A 161 -9.12 -2.90 -2.92
N THR A 162 -8.66 -3.36 -1.76
CA THR A 162 -8.56 -2.55 -0.55
C THR A 162 -7.39 -1.57 -0.66
N ASP A 163 -7.39 -0.54 0.19
CA ASP A 163 -6.26 0.38 0.27
C ASP A 163 -4.97 -0.31 0.70
N CYS A 164 -5.05 -1.31 1.59
CA CYS A 164 -3.88 -2.11 1.96
C CYS A 164 -3.26 -2.78 0.72
N LYS A 165 -4.10 -3.39 -0.13
CA LYS A 165 -3.63 -4.04 -1.36
C LYS A 165 -3.01 -3.04 -2.32
N ILE A 166 -3.64 -1.88 -2.51
CA ILE A 166 -3.12 -0.80 -3.36
C ILE A 166 -1.78 -0.32 -2.81
N VAL A 167 -1.69 0.08 -1.54
CA VAL A 167 -0.47 0.63 -0.93
C VAL A 167 0.67 -0.39 -0.95
N MET A 168 0.41 -1.66 -0.63
CA MET A 168 1.44 -2.70 -0.70
C MET A 168 1.92 -2.93 -2.13
N HIS A 169 1.00 -2.94 -3.11
CA HIS A 169 1.36 -3.05 -4.54
C HIS A 169 2.22 -1.88 -5.00
N LEU A 170 1.86 -0.64 -4.62
CA LEU A 170 2.62 0.56 -4.97
C LEU A 170 4.02 0.55 -4.34
N LEU A 171 4.14 0.17 -3.07
CA LEU A 171 5.42 0.03 -2.38
C LEU A 171 6.30 -1.03 -3.07
N ALA A 172 5.74 -2.21 -3.30
CA ALA A 172 6.47 -3.32 -3.91
C ALA A 172 6.94 -2.97 -5.33
N THR A 173 6.06 -2.36 -6.12
CA THR A 173 6.39 -1.90 -7.48
C THR A 173 7.45 -0.80 -7.46
N TYR A 174 7.36 0.16 -6.54
CA TYR A 174 8.40 1.17 -6.37
C TYR A 174 9.75 0.52 -6.06
N LEU A 175 9.82 -0.36 -5.06
CA LEU A 175 11.07 -1.03 -4.70
C LEU A 175 11.60 -1.92 -5.84
N ASP A 176 10.74 -2.57 -6.62
CA ASP A 176 11.16 -3.31 -7.83
C ASP A 176 11.90 -2.42 -8.85
N THR A 177 11.53 -1.14 -8.97
CA THR A 177 12.21 -0.19 -9.86
C THR A 177 13.50 0.39 -9.27
N GLN A 178 13.63 0.37 -7.95
CA GLN A 178 14.77 0.97 -7.24
C GLN A 178 15.88 -0.03 -6.92
N LEU A 179 15.54 -1.30 -6.75
CA LEU A 179 16.48 -2.35 -6.42
C LEU A 179 17.11 -2.96 -7.67
N MET A 180 18.37 -3.37 -7.57
CA MET A 180 19.04 -4.09 -8.66
C MET A 180 18.58 -5.55 -8.70
N PRO A 181 18.19 -6.09 -9.88
CA PRO A 181 17.96 -7.51 -10.04
C PRO A 181 19.19 -8.33 -9.63
N LEU A 182 18.96 -9.54 -9.13
CA LEU A 182 20.05 -10.44 -8.80
C LEU A 182 20.66 -11.03 -10.08
N PRO A 183 22.00 -11.08 -10.23
CA PRO A 183 22.62 -11.57 -11.47
C PRO A 183 22.25 -13.01 -11.85
N ASN A 184 21.92 -13.84 -10.86
CA ASN A 184 21.52 -15.24 -11.06
C ASN A 184 20.01 -15.42 -11.30
N MET A 185 19.20 -14.38 -11.09
CA MET A 185 17.74 -14.40 -11.22
C MET A 185 17.25 -13.09 -11.90
N PRO A 186 17.74 -12.76 -13.10
CA PRO A 186 17.49 -11.44 -13.72
C PRO A 186 16.01 -11.18 -14.04
N ASP A 187 15.23 -12.24 -14.30
CA ASP A 187 13.80 -12.13 -14.62
C ASP A 187 12.90 -12.01 -13.38
N THR A 188 13.48 -12.15 -12.18
CA THR A 188 12.72 -12.04 -10.92
C THR A 188 12.68 -10.60 -10.46
N LYS A 189 11.47 -10.10 -10.21
CA LYS A 189 11.26 -8.76 -9.65
C LYS A 189 12.06 -8.57 -8.35
N ALA A 190 12.84 -7.51 -8.29
CA ALA A 190 13.91 -7.36 -7.30
C ALA A 190 13.39 -7.33 -5.85
N PHE A 191 12.27 -6.64 -5.59
CA PHE A 191 11.60 -6.66 -4.30
C PHE A 191 10.51 -7.72 -4.23
N SER A 192 9.51 -7.65 -5.11
CA SER A 192 8.29 -8.44 -5.01
C SER A 192 8.47 -9.94 -5.28
N GLY A 193 9.60 -10.34 -5.88
CA GLY A 193 9.97 -11.74 -6.07
C GLY A 193 10.89 -12.30 -4.99
N HIS A 194 11.51 -11.46 -4.15
CA HIS A 194 12.52 -11.89 -3.17
C HIS A 194 12.19 -11.56 -1.71
N TYR A 195 11.37 -10.54 -1.47
CA TYR A 195 11.08 -10.03 -0.12
C TYR A 195 9.59 -9.94 0.20
N TYR A 196 8.73 -10.29 -0.77
CA TYR A 196 7.29 -10.31 -0.61
C TYR A 196 6.72 -11.66 -1.01
N ILE A 197 5.94 -12.28 -0.12
CA ILE A 197 5.22 -13.52 -0.36
C ILE A 197 3.74 -13.16 -0.47
N LYS A 198 3.14 -13.32 -1.66
CA LYS A 198 1.71 -13.08 -1.85
C LYS A 198 0.90 -14.22 -1.25
N MET A 199 -0.39 -13.98 -1.01
CA MET A 199 -1.30 -14.99 -0.48
C MET A 199 -1.34 -16.28 -1.33
N THR A 200 -1.19 -16.16 -2.66
CA THR A 200 -1.20 -17.28 -3.60
C THR A 200 0.12 -18.03 -3.68
N ASP A 201 1.19 -17.46 -3.12
CA ASP A 201 2.53 -18.00 -3.27
C ASP A 201 2.79 -19.06 -2.19
N THR A 202 3.57 -20.08 -2.54
CA THR A 202 4.01 -21.07 -1.55
C THR A 202 5.11 -20.48 -0.68
N MET A 203 5.04 -20.67 0.63
CA MET A 203 6.09 -20.23 1.54
C MET A 203 7.40 -20.97 1.22
N PRO A 204 8.51 -20.24 0.95
CA PRO A 204 9.80 -20.88 0.69
C PRO A 204 10.33 -21.55 1.96
N GLN A 205 11.31 -22.44 1.79
CA GLN A 205 12.06 -22.96 2.94
C GLN A 205 12.78 -21.80 3.64
N LEU A 206 12.51 -21.65 4.93
CA LEU A 206 13.11 -20.59 5.74
C LEU A 206 14.57 -20.94 6.06
N LYS A 207 15.41 -19.92 6.03
CA LYS A 207 16.85 -19.98 6.33
C LYS A 207 17.18 -18.95 7.40
N PRO A 208 18.35 -19.02 8.06
CA PRO A 208 18.74 -18.04 9.08
C PRO A 208 18.73 -16.57 8.61
N ASN A 209 18.91 -16.31 7.32
CA ASN A 209 18.89 -14.98 6.72
C ASN A 209 17.59 -14.66 5.94
N SER A 210 16.54 -15.47 6.08
CA SER A 210 15.26 -15.19 5.44
C SER A 210 14.64 -13.90 5.99
N LEU A 211 14.15 -13.03 5.09
CA LEU A 211 13.45 -11.81 5.47
C LEU A 211 12.34 -11.52 4.46
N PHE A 212 11.09 -11.63 4.89
CA PHE A 212 9.94 -11.48 4.00
C PHE A 212 8.79 -10.73 4.67
N ILE A 213 8.06 -9.93 3.91
CA ILE A 213 6.68 -9.57 4.23
C ILE A 213 5.78 -10.63 3.59
N GLN A 214 4.88 -11.22 4.36
CA GLN A 214 3.92 -12.21 3.88
C GLN A 214 2.50 -11.64 3.94
N GLU A 215 1.79 -11.66 2.81
CA GLU A 215 0.35 -11.43 2.74
C GLU A 215 -0.40 -12.74 3.06
N VAL A 216 -1.21 -12.72 4.11
CA VAL A 216 -1.90 -13.91 4.63
C VAL A 216 -3.37 -13.94 4.22
N SER A 217 -4.01 -12.76 4.16
CA SER A 217 -5.40 -12.62 3.76
C SER A 217 -5.60 -11.32 3.01
N GLU A 218 -6.37 -11.38 1.92
CA GLU A 218 -6.85 -10.19 1.20
C GLU A 218 -8.18 -9.68 1.76
N LYS A 219 -9.07 -10.59 2.18
CA LYS A 219 -10.34 -10.25 2.85
C LYS A 219 -10.05 -10.06 4.33
N LEU A 220 -10.20 -8.83 4.82
CA LEU A 220 -9.58 -8.35 6.07
C LEU A 220 -8.04 -8.42 5.95
N PRO A 221 -7.42 -7.45 5.26
CA PRO A 221 -6.00 -7.46 4.96
C PRO A 221 -5.14 -7.77 6.18
N HIS A 222 -4.31 -8.80 6.03
CA HIS A 222 -3.41 -9.26 7.08
C HIS A 222 -2.04 -9.62 6.53
N TYR A 223 -1.02 -9.04 7.16
CA TYR A 223 0.38 -9.18 6.83
C TYR A 223 1.15 -9.64 8.07
N ARG A 224 2.18 -10.45 7.81
CA ARG A 224 3.16 -10.94 8.78
C ARG A 224 4.56 -10.66 8.27
N VAL A 225 5.54 -10.75 9.15
CA VAL A 225 6.95 -10.64 8.76
C VAL A 225 7.69 -11.90 9.16
N VAL A 226 8.45 -12.45 8.24
CA VAL A 226 9.33 -13.59 8.48
C VAL A 226 10.73 -13.04 8.69
N VAL A 227 11.38 -13.44 9.78
CA VAL A 227 12.77 -13.07 10.09
C VAL A 227 13.52 -14.32 10.52
N GLY A 228 14.54 -14.68 9.75
CA GLY A 228 15.18 -15.99 9.83
C GLY A 228 14.15 -17.10 9.69
N GLU A 229 14.15 -18.02 10.65
CA GLU A 229 13.25 -19.18 10.68
C GLU A 229 11.96 -18.94 11.47
N LYS A 230 11.65 -17.67 11.81
CA LYS A 230 10.51 -17.31 12.64
C LYS A 230 9.52 -16.43 11.90
N VAL A 231 8.24 -16.68 12.13
CA VAL A 231 7.14 -15.84 11.64
C VAL A 231 6.63 -14.96 12.78
N TYR A 232 6.61 -13.65 12.54
CA TYR A 232 6.16 -12.63 13.47
C TYR A 232 4.77 -12.13 13.09
N GLU A 233 3.83 -12.30 14.01
CA GLU A 233 2.49 -11.75 13.90
C GLU A 233 2.52 -10.25 14.23
N MET A 234 2.02 -9.42 13.32
CA MET A 234 1.80 -8.00 13.58
C MET A 234 0.37 -7.75 14.10
N VAL A 235 0.17 -6.61 14.75
CA VAL A 235 -1.16 -6.20 15.24
C VAL A 235 -2.13 -6.21 14.06
N LYS A 236 -3.27 -6.87 14.21
CA LYS A 236 -4.31 -6.92 13.16
C LYS A 236 -5.04 -5.59 13.04
N GLY A 237 -5.62 -5.33 11.86
CA GLY A 237 -6.44 -4.15 11.61
C GLY A 237 -5.68 -2.97 11.03
N TYR A 238 -6.07 -1.76 11.42
CA TYR A 238 -5.64 -0.51 10.78
C TYR A 238 -4.13 -0.35 10.59
N ASN A 239 -3.34 -0.72 11.61
CA ASN A 239 -1.90 -0.54 11.63
C ASN A 239 -1.12 -1.73 11.05
N ASN A 240 -1.79 -2.82 10.69
CA ASN A 240 -1.14 -4.08 10.36
C ASN A 240 -0.11 -3.93 9.22
N LEU A 241 -0.55 -3.41 8.07
CA LEU A 241 0.32 -3.18 6.92
C LEU A 241 1.53 -2.30 7.28
N PHE A 242 1.29 -1.16 7.93
CA PHE A 242 2.36 -0.23 8.30
C PHE A 242 3.34 -0.85 9.27
N HIS A 243 2.86 -1.59 10.28
CA HIS A 243 3.74 -2.26 11.24
C HIS A 243 4.54 -3.38 10.59
N SER A 244 3.96 -4.13 9.64
CA SER A 244 4.72 -5.12 8.86
C SER A 244 5.85 -4.48 8.05
N ILE A 245 5.57 -3.35 7.39
CA ILE A 245 6.60 -2.61 6.63
C ILE A 245 7.68 -2.06 7.58
N LEU A 246 7.29 -1.43 8.69
CA LEU A 246 8.23 -0.90 9.68
C LEU A 246 9.11 -2.00 10.27
N PHE A 247 8.54 -3.16 10.59
CA PHE A 247 9.28 -4.25 11.20
C PHE A 247 10.26 -4.86 10.19
N PHE A 248 9.85 -4.99 8.93
CA PHE A 248 10.75 -5.34 7.84
C PHE A 248 11.90 -4.34 7.70
N LEU A 249 11.63 -3.03 7.64
CA LEU A 249 12.67 -1.99 7.54
C LEU A 249 13.63 -1.99 8.74
N TYR A 250 13.11 -2.20 9.95
CA TYR A 250 13.91 -2.35 11.16
C TYR A 250 14.91 -3.49 11.01
N HIS A 251 14.46 -4.65 10.53
CA HIS A 251 15.33 -5.80 10.33
C HIS A 251 16.33 -5.61 9.19
N VAL A 252 15.96 -4.93 8.09
CA VAL A 252 16.94 -4.53 7.06
C VAL A 252 18.03 -3.65 7.66
N ASN A 253 17.67 -2.67 8.48
CA ASN A 253 18.65 -1.79 9.14
C ASN A 253 19.58 -2.56 10.10
N LYS A 254 19.02 -3.46 10.91
CA LYS A 254 19.79 -4.19 11.94
C LYS A 254 20.61 -5.36 11.40
N MET A 255 20.08 -6.12 10.46
CA MET A 255 20.70 -7.36 9.99
C MET A 255 21.61 -7.13 8.79
N GLU A 256 21.23 -6.21 7.90
CA GLU A 256 21.91 -5.98 6.63
C GLU A 256 22.60 -4.60 6.57
N GLN A 257 22.83 -3.96 7.72
CA GLN A 257 23.44 -2.62 7.81
C GLN A 257 22.72 -1.57 6.93
N GLY A 258 21.41 -1.72 6.77
CA GLY A 258 20.60 -0.85 5.93
C GLY A 258 20.62 -1.19 4.44
N MET A 259 21.22 -2.32 4.04
CA MET A 259 21.25 -2.78 2.66
C MET A 259 20.06 -3.69 2.35
N LEU A 260 19.33 -3.40 1.28
CA LEU A 260 18.34 -4.31 0.72
C LEU A 260 18.87 -4.82 -0.63
N GLY A 261 19.33 -6.07 -0.64
CA GLY A 261 20.14 -6.59 -1.73
C GLY A 261 21.43 -5.79 -1.88
N ARG A 262 21.57 -5.03 -2.97
CA ARG A 262 22.76 -4.21 -3.26
C ARG A 262 22.52 -2.70 -3.11
N VAL A 263 21.35 -2.29 -2.63
CA VAL A 263 20.97 -0.88 -2.51
C VAL A 263 20.89 -0.48 -1.05
N ASN A 264 21.51 0.65 -0.71
CA ASN A 264 21.45 1.21 0.64
C ASN A 264 20.11 1.95 0.85
N LEU A 265 19.40 1.65 1.92
CA LEU A 265 18.14 2.31 2.27
C LEU A 265 18.36 3.63 3.04
N GLY A 266 19.58 3.92 3.49
CA GLY A 266 19.94 5.17 4.16
C GLY A 266 20.14 6.35 3.21
N ARG A 267 20.73 7.44 3.73
CA ARG A 267 20.90 8.72 2.98
C ARG A 267 21.70 8.60 1.68
N ALA A 268 22.58 7.60 1.60
CA ALA A 268 23.40 7.36 0.41
C ALA A 268 22.64 6.65 -0.73
N GLY A 269 21.43 6.15 -0.49
CA GLY A 269 20.59 5.52 -1.51
C GLY A 269 19.14 6.00 -1.43
N LEU A 270 18.20 5.13 -1.07
CA LEU A 270 16.76 5.45 -1.15
C LEU A 270 16.27 6.43 -0.06
N ASN A 271 17.12 6.76 0.92
CA ASN A 271 16.80 7.68 2.02
C ASN A 271 15.45 7.33 2.69
N MET A 272 15.30 6.07 3.05
CA MET A 272 14.15 5.49 3.75
C MET A 272 14.42 5.27 5.24
N LEU A 273 15.67 5.10 5.66
CA LEU A 273 15.95 4.72 7.06
C LEU A 273 15.59 5.80 8.08
N TRP A 274 15.46 7.07 7.67
CA TRP A 274 14.93 8.13 8.54
C TRP A 274 13.51 7.83 9.04
N ILE A 275 12.76 6.95 8.34
CA ILE A 275 11.44 6.50 8.78
C ILE A 275 11.50 5.90 10.19
N ILE A 276 12.57 5.17 10.49
CA ILE A 276 12.79 4.47 11.75
C ILE A 276 13.93 5.08 12.58
N ASP A 277 14.42 6.26 12.21
CA ASP A 277 15.38 7.01 13.03
C ASP A 277 14.64 7.65 14.22
N GLN A 278 15.38 7.85 15.32
CA GLN A 278 14.90 8.56 16.52
C GLN A 278 15.11 10.06 16.39
#